data_AF-A0A135VA04-F1
#
_entry.id   AF-A0A135VA04-F1
#
_cell.length_a   1.000
_cell.length_b   1.000
_cell.length_c   1.000
_cell.angle_alpha   90.00
_cell.angle_beta   90.00
_cell.angle_gamma   90.00
#
_symmetry.space_group_name_H-M   'P 1'
#
loop_
_entity.id
_entity.type
_entity.pdbx_description
1 polymer ?
#
loop_
_entity_poly.entity_id
_entity_poly.type
_entity_poly.pdbx_seq_one_letter_code
_entity_poly.pdbx_strand_id
1 'polypeptide(L)'
;MSLRSSALAVLVLQLAVVAVNATSAVEILSQVPSCASKCISSTFISFACDPEDVTTCICPSIAIQSELSICVQIKCLFDDQLTAATVEGALCEAYPKVSRRTEVRRTLIISCSLVLVIVTIRLFTSKQYSGGLWRDDYMSMLAAALLIALAAVYLHITSIGFGMHYWTIPVGNGVVIRKMLYVGNLVYTVL
;
A
#
# COMPACT_ATOMS: atom_id res chain seq x y z
N MET A 1 -43.89 -1.81 -16.37
CA MET A 1 -43.10 -1.22 -17.49
C MET A 1 -42.05 -0.18 -17.06
N SER A 2 -42.18 0.49 -15.89
CA SER A 2 -41.23 1.52 -15.43
C SER A 2 -39.81 1.01 -15.08
N LEU A 3 -39.69 -0.18 -14.45
CA LEU A 3 -38.39 -0.70 -13.96
C LEU A 3 -37.36 -1.01 -15.07
N ARG A 4 -37.83 -1.41 -16.26
CA ARG A 4 -36.96 -1.71 -17.42
C ARG A 4 -36.40 -0.43 -18.06
N SER A 5 -37.16 0.66 -17.98
CA SER A 5 -36.75 1.96 -18.52
C SER A 5 -35.61 2.58 -17.70
N SER A 6 -35.67 2.43 -16.37
CA SER A 6 -34.62 2.91 -15.47
C SER A 6 -33.31 2.10 -15.61
N ALA A 7 -33.40 0.79 -15.84
CA ALA A 7 -32.23 -0.06 -16.05
C ALA A 7 -31.49 0.27 -17.35
N LEU A 8 -32.22 0.58 -18.43
CA LEU A 8 -31.64 1.01 -19.70
C LEU A 8 -31.00 2.40 -19.59
N ALA A 9 -31.60 3.33 -18.85
CA ALA A 9 -31.03 4.65 -18.60
C ALA A 9 -29.73 4.59 -17.77
N VAL A 10 -29.66 3.70 -16.78
CA VAL A 10 -28.44 3.46 -15.98
C VAL A 10 -27.34 2.80 -16.83
N LEU A 11 -27.70 1.90 -17.74
CA LEU A 11 -26.73 1.27 -18.65
C LEU A 11 -26.13 2.29 -19.63
N VAL A 12 -26.94 3.18 -20.20
CA VAL A 12 -26.47 4.22 -21.13
C VAL A 12 -25.57 5.25 -20.43
N LEU A 13 -25.82 5.55 -19.15
CA LEU A 13 -24.98 6.45 -18.38
C LEU A 13 -23.59 5.86 -18.05
N GLN A 14 -23.49 4.53 -17.95
CA GLN A 14 -22.22 3.82 -17.70
C GLN A 14 -21.29 3.82 -18.93
N LEU A 15 -21.85 3.83 -20.15
CA LEU A 15 -21.07 3.88 -21.38
C LEU A 15 -20.47 5.27 -21.68
N ALA A 16 -21.04 6.34 -21.13
CA ALA A 16 -20.57 7.70 -21.39
C ALA A 16 -19.37 8.14 -20.50
N VAL A 17 -19.03 7.40 -19.44
CA VAL A 17 -17.95 7.80 -18.50
C VAL A 17 -16.57 7.30 -18.92
N VAL A 18 -16.46 6.46 -19.95
CA VAL A 18 -15.17 5.98 -20.47
C VAL A 18 -14.68 6.88 -21.62
N ALA A 19 -14.59 8.19 -21.36
CA ALA A 19 -13.67 9.04 -22.11
C ALA A 19 -12.35 9.00 -21.34
N VAL A 20 -11.56 7.94 -21.56
CA VAL A 20 -10.19 7.85 -21.04
C VAL A 20 -9.42 9.01 -21.63
N ASN A 21 -8.94 9.89 -20.76
CA ASN A 21 -7.98 10.92 -21.10
C ASN A 21 -6.68 10.19 -21.45
N ALA A 22 -6.52 9.77 -22.70
CA ALA A 22 -5.32 9.15 -23.19
C ALA A 22 -4.21 10.22 -23.28
N THR A 23 -3.67 10.62 -22.14
CA THR A 23 -2.36 11.25 -22.09
C THR A 23 -1.39 10.27 -22.72
N SER A 24 -0.82 10.65 -23.85
CA SER A 24 0.11 9.78 -24.58
C SER A 24 1.28 9.41 -23.66
N ALA A 25 1.76 8.17 -23.74
CA ALA A 25 2.93 7.73 -22.96
C ALA A 25 4.14 8.65 -23.17
N VAL A 26 4.23 9.30 -24.34
CA VAL A 26 5.24 10.30 -24.71
C VAL A 26 5.13 11.57 -23.85
N GLU A 27 3.92 12.05 -23.58
CA GLU A 27 3.69 13.22 -22.73
C GLU A 27 4.06 12.95 -21.27
N ILE A 28 3.75 11.74 -20.78
CA ILE A 28 4.14 11.31 -19.43
C ILE A 28 5.67 11.15 -19.33
N LEU A 29 6.31 10.58 -20.36
CA LEU A 29 7.77 10.44 -20.41
C LEU A 29 8.50 11.80 -20.42
N SER A 30 7.88 12.86 -20.94
CA SER A 30 8.47 14.20 -20.94
C SER A 30 8.66 14.78 -19.53
N GLN A 31 7.96 14.24 -18.54
CA GLN A 31 8.05 14.65 -17.13
C GLN A 31 9.11 13.87 -16.35
N VAL A 32 9.83 12.93 -17.00
CA VAL A 32 10.91 12.18 -16.36
C VAL A 32 12.04 13.14 -15.97
N PRO A 33 12.46 13.18 -14.69
CA PRO A 33 13.55 14.03 -14.27
C PRO A 33 14.87 13.58 -14.91
N SER A 34 15.75 14.53 -15.22
CA SER A 34 17.02 14.28 -15.91
C SER A 34 17.95 13.31 -15.16
N CYS A 35 17.77 13.15 -13.85
CA CYS A 35 18.49 12.13 -13.11
C CYS A 35 18.00 10.70 -13.41
N ALA A 36 16.68 10.51 -13.52
CA ALA A 36 16.09 9.20 -13.73
C ALA A 36 16.36 8.66 -15.15
N SER A 37 16.57 9.52 -16.14
CA SER A 37 16.89 9.09 -17.52
C SER A 37 18.15 8.20 -17.60
N LYS A 38 19.17 8.50 -16.78
CA LYS A 38 20.38 7.65 -16.68
C LYS A 38 20.03 6.26 -16.13
N CYS A 39 19.20 6.21 -15.09
CA CYS A 39 18.75 4.96 -14.51
C CYS A 39 17.92 4.13 -15.50
N ILE A 40 16.99 4.76 -16.21
CA ILE A 40 16.21 4.11 -17.28
C ILE A 40 17.16 3.52 -18.31
N SER A 41 18.11 4.29 -18.84
CA SER A 41 19.05 3.79 -19.86
C SER A 41 19.89 2.60 -19.38
N SER A 42 20.36 2.62 -18.12
CA SER A 42 21.11 1.48 -17.58
C SER A 42 20.25 0.24 -17.42
N THR A 43 19.01 0.40 -16.93
CA THR A 43 18.07 -0.71 -16.75
C THR A 43 17.68 -1.30 -18.11
N PHE A 44 17.50 -0.47 -19.14
CA PHE A 44 17.18 -0.94 -20.50
C PHE A 44 18.27 -1.84 -21.07
N ILE A 45 19.54 -1.46 -20.89
CA ILE A 45 20.69 -2.26 -21.32
C ILE A 45 20.75 -3.58 -20.55
N SER A 46 20.52 -3.55 -19.24
CA SER A 46 20.57 -4.76 -18.39
C SER A 46 19.46 -5.77 -18.70
N PHE A 47 18.29 -5.32 -19.13
CA PHE A 47 17.12 -6.17 -19.38
C PHE A 47 16.78 -6.35 -20.87
N ALA A 48 17.60 -5.82 -21.78
CA ALA A 48 17.41 -5.89 -23.23
C ALA A 48 16.01 -5.43 -23.69
N CYS A 49 15.51 -4.33 -23.10
CA CYS A 49 14.25 -3.72 -23.51
C CYS A 49 14.36 -3.05 -24.89
N ASP A 50 13.32 -3.18 -25.72
CA ASP A 50 13.21 -2.41 -26.97
C ASP A 50 12.89 -0.93 -26.64
N PRO A 51 13.64 0.05 -27.20
CA PRO A 51 13.37 1.47 -26.99
C PRO A 51 12.01 1.94 -27.52
N GLU A 52 11.39 1.22 -28.47
CA GLU A 52 10.07 1.58 -29.00
C GLU A 52 8.93 1.22 -28.03
N ASP A 53 9.19 0.34 -27.06
CA ASP A 53 8.20 -0.37 -26.26
C ASP A 53 8.49 -0.30 -24.74
N VAL A 54 8.76 0.93 -24.27
CA VAL A 54 9.12 1.25 -22.88
C VAL A 54 8.10 0.72 -21.86
N THR A 55 6.80 0.91 -22.13
CA THR A 55 5.71 0.53 -21.22
C THR A 55 5.59 -0.99 -21.09
N THR A 56 5.69 -1.69 -22.20
CA THR A 56 5.55 -3.15 -22.27
C THR A 56 6.76 -3.87 -21.68
N CYS A 57 7.93 -3.23 -21.62
CA CYS A 57 9.08 -3.79 -20.92
C CYS A 57 9.06 -3.53 -19.40
N ILE A 58 8.83 -2.29 -18.97
CA ILE A 58 8.97 -1.91 -17.55
C ILE A 58 7.77 -2.39 -16.72
N CYS A 59 6.55 -2.09 -17.16
CA CYS A 59 5.34 -2.23 -16.34
C CYS A 59 4.94 -3.67 -15.97
N PRO A 60 5.20 -4.74 -16.75
CA PRO A 60 4.84 -6.09 -16.32
C PRO A 60 5.86 -6.71 -15.35
N SER A 61 7.12 -6.25 -15.35
CA SER A 61 8.19 -6.87 -14.57
C SER A 61 8.52 -6.07 -13.32
N ILE A 62 8.19 -6.65 -12.16
CA ILE A 62 8.54 -6.08 -10.84
C ILE A 62 10.06 -6.03 -10.65
N ALA A 63 10.81 -6.96 -11.25
CA ALA A 63 12.27 -6.98 -11.18
C ALA A 63 12.86 -5.71 -11.83
N ILE A 64 12.36 -5.35 -13.02
CA ILE A 64 12.80 -4.15 -13.75
C ILE A 64 12.42 -2.89 -12.98
N GLN A 65 11.17 -2.79 -12.50
CA GLN A 65 10.72 -1.66 -11.69
C GLN A 65 11.54 -1.53 -10.40
N SER A 66 11.88 -2.65 -9.76
CA SER A 66 12.70 -2.64 -8.55
C SER A 66 14.12 -2.13 -8.81
N GLU A 67 14.80 -2.61 -9.84
CA GLU A 67 16.15 -2.14 -10.22
C GLU A 67 16.15 -0.66 -10.60
N LEU A 68 15.14 -0.23 -11.37
CA LEU A 68 14.94 1.17 -11.71
C LEU A 68 14.76 2.03 -10.44
N SER A 69 13.90 1.58 -9.52
CA SER A 69 13.65 2.29 -8.27
C SER A 69 14.89 2.39 -7.38
N ILE A 70 15.71 1.33 -7.32
CA ILE A 70 16.97 1.29 -6.57
C ILE A 70 17.95 2.31 -7.14
N CYS A 71 18.13 2.32 -8.47
CA CYS A 71 19.01 3.29 -9.11
C CYS A 71 18.58 4.74 -8.82
N VAL A 72 17.28 5.02 -8.97
CA VAL A 72 16.72 6.35 -8.72
C VAL A 72 16.90 6.77 -7.26
N GLN A 73 16.69 5.86 -6.32
CA GLN A 73 16.89 6.13 -4.88
C GLN A 73 18.34 6.42 -4.50
N ILE A 74 19.32 5.80 -5.19
CA ILE A 74 20.75 5.98 -4.91
C ILE A 74 21.31 7.23 -5.60
N LYS A 75 20.84 7.53 -6.83
CA LYS A 75 21.46 8.53 -7.70
C LYS A 75 20.75 9.87 -7.71
N CYS A 76 19.45 9.91 -7.39
CA CYS A 76 18.63 11.11 -7.55
C CYS A 76 18.26 11.75 -6.21
N LEU A 77 18.03 13.06 -6.24
CA LEU A 77 17.52 13.81 -5.11
C LEU A 77 16.09 13.37 -4.77
N PHE A 78 15.67 13.57 -3.52
CA PHE A 78 14.36 13.10 -3.05
C PHE A 78 13.18 13.62 -3.89
N ASP A 79 13.24 14.88 -4.34
CA ASP A 79 12.19 15.46 -5.20
C ASP A 79 12.13 14.80 -6.59
N ASP A 80 13.29 14.48 -7.17
CA ASP A 80 13.37 13.75 -8.44
C ASP A 80 12.88 12.30 -8.28
N GLN A 81 13.19 11.65 -7.16
CA GLN A 81 12.65 10.31 -6.85
C GLN A 81 11.12 10.34 -6.78
N LEU A 82 10.57 11.43 -6.25
CA LEU A 82 9.14 11.61 -6.11
C LEU A 82 8.45 11.75 -7.46
N THR A 83 8.99 12.64 -8.30
CA THR A 83 8.51 12.84 -9.67
C THR A 83 8.63 11.55 -10.47
N ALA A 84 9.76 10.85 -10.39
CA ALA A 84 9.96 9.58 -11.07
C ALA A 84 8.91 8.52 -10.69
N ALA A 85 8.61 8.37 -9.39
CA ALA A 85 7.56 7.46 -8.91
C ALA A 85 6.16 7.85 -9.41
N THR A 86 5.85 9.16 -9.48
CA THR A 86 4.55 9.62 -10.02
C THR A 86 4.42 9.36 -11.52
N VAL A 87 5.51 9.57 -12.27
CA VAL A 87 5.56 9.32 -13.71
C VAL A 87 5.44 7.82 -13.99
N GLU A 88 6.16 6.98 -13.25
CA GLU A 88 6.05 5.51 -13.36
C GLU A 88 4.62 5.03 -13.02
N GLY A 89 4.02 5.60 -11.97
CA GLY A 89 2.65 5.27 -11.56
C GLY A 89 1.58 5.63 -12.60
N ALA A 90 1.79 6.73 -13.34
CA ALA A 90 0.94 7.15 -14.46
C ALA A 90 1.21 6.31 -15.73
N LEU A 91 2.49 6.03 -16.02
CA LEU A 91 2.92 5.25 -17.17
C LEU A 91 2.39 3.80 -17.11
N CYS A 92 2.44 3.20 -15.91
CA CYS A 92 2.01 1.83 -15.68
C CYS A 92 0.59 1.73 -15.09
N GLU A 93 -0.26 2.74 -15.29
CA GLU A 93 -1.62 2.75 -14.74
C GLU A 93 -2.49 1.58 -15.28
N ALA A 94 -2.31 1.22 -16.55
CA ALA A 94 -3.04 0.13 -17.20
C ALA A 94 -2.62 -1.28 -16.72
N TYR A 95 -1.54 -1.39 -15.95
CA TYR A 95 -0.97 -2.67 -15.52
C TYR A 95 -1.39 -3.05 -14.09
N PRO A 96 -1.54 -4.35 -13.80
CA PRO A 96 -1.93 -4.81 -12.47
C PRO A 96 -0.84 -4.51 -11.45
N LYS A 97 -1.22 -3.78 -10.40
CA LYS A 97 -0.33 -3.42 -9.28
C LYS A 97 -0.34 -4.52 -8.22
N VAL A 98 0.80 -5.17 -8.01
CA VAL A 98 0.93 -6.21 -6.99
C VAL A 98 0.75 -5.61 -5.59
N SER A 99 -0.08 -6.27 -4.77
CA SER A 99 -0.45 -5.81 -3.43
C SER A 99 -0.43 -6.95 -2.43
N ARG A 100 0.20 -6.70 -1.28
CA ARG A 100 0.12 -7.56 -0.09
C ARG A 100 -0.86 -7.02 0.98
N ARG A 101 -1.65 -6.00 0.66
CA ARG A 101 -2.60 -5.38 1.59
C ARG A 101 -3.59 -6.39 2.18
N THR A 102 -4.12 -7.27 1.34
CA THR A 102 -5.10 -8.27 1.75
C THR A 102 -4.50 -9.30 2.70
N GLU A 103 -3.26 -9.71 2.44
CA GLU A 103 -2.51 -10.62 3.31
C GLU A 103 -2.27 -9.98 4.68
N VAL A 104 -1.71 -8.77 4.71
CA VAL A 104 -1.47 -8.01 5.94
C VAL A 104 -2.77 -7.82 6.74
N ARG A 105 -3.85 -7.39 6.09
CA ARG A 105 -5.15 -7.18 6.74
C ARG A 105 -5.72 -8.47 7.33
N ARG A 106 -5.65 -9.59 6.60
CA ARG A 106 -6.15 -10.88 7.08
C ARG A 106 -5.37 -11.35 8.30
N THR A 107 -4.04 -11.32 8.24
CA THR A 107 -3.18 -11.71 9.36
C THR A 107 -3.46 -10.87 10.59
N LEU A 108 -3.57 -9.55 10.46
CA LEU A 108 -3.89 -8.65 11.58
C LEU A 108 -5.22 -8.99 12.26
N ILE A 109 -6.29 -9.18 11.47
CA ILE A 109 -7.63 -9.47 12.00
C ILE A 109 -7.66 -10.84 12.71
N ILE A 110 -7.05 -11.87 12.10
CA ILE A 110 -7.02 -13.21 12.66
C ILE A 110 -6.20 -13.23 13.96
N SER A 111 -5.00 -12.67 13.96
CA SER A 111 -4.14 -12.64 15.14
C SER A 111 -4.73 -11.80 16.27
N CYS A 112 -5.29 -10.62 15.96
CA CYS A 112 -5.91 -9.77 16.97
C CYS A 112 -7.14 -10.43 17.60
N SER A 113 -8.00 -11.07 16.79
CA SER A 113 -9.20 -11.75 17.31
C SER A 113 -8.84 -12.93 18.22
N LEU A 114 -7.84 -13.73 17.85
CA LEU A 114 -7.35 -14.83 18.67
C LEU A 114 -6.84 -14.36 20.04
N VAL A 115 -6.01 -13.31 20.07
CA VAL A 115 -5.46 -12.78 21.33
C VAL A 115 -6.57 -12.23 22.24
N LEU A 116 -7.54 -11.51 21.68
CA LEU A 116 -8.67 -10.99 22.45
C LEU A 116 -9.52 -12.11 23.06
N VAL A 117 -9.74 -13.21 22.33
CA VAL A 117 -10.43 -14.39 22.86
C VAL A 117 -9.64 -15.01 24.02
N ILE A 118 -8.32 -15.15 23.90
CA ILE A 118 -7.48 -15.70 24.97
C ILE A 118 -7.53 -14.80 26.23
N VAL A 119 -7.40 -13.48 26.06
CA VAL A 119 -7.44 -12.53 27.18
C VAL A 119 -8.81 -12.55 27.87
N THR A 120 -9.90 -12.57 27.10
CA THR A 120 -11.26 -12.64 27.69
C THR A 120 -11.50 -13.94 28.46
N ILE A 121 -11.03 -15.09 27.96
CA ILE A 121 -11.08 -16.36 28.70
C ILE A 121 -10.28 -16.25 30.00
N ARG A 122 -9.06 -15.69 29.97
CA ARG A 122 -8.23 -15.49 31.18
C ARG A 122 -8.92 -14.63 32.23
N LEU A 123 -9.51 -13.50 31.82
CA LEU A 123 -10.20 -12.60 32.72
C LEU A 123 -11.44 -13.27 33.33
N PHE A 124 -12.16 -14.07 32.55
CA PHE A 124 -13.30 -14.84 33.03
C PHE A 124 -12.89 -15.91 34.06
N THR A 125 -11.83 -16.68 33.78
CA THR A 125 -11.36 -17.73 34.70
C THR A 125 -10.79 -17.13 35.99
N SER A 126 -10.02 -16.04 35.91
CA SER A 126 -9.46 -15.36 37.09
C SER A 126 -10.59 -14.84 38.00
N LYS A 127 -11.60 -14.19 37.41
CA LYS A 127 -12.76 -13.68 38.17
C LYS A 127 -13.58 -14.80 38.82
N GLN A 128 -13.80 -15.91 38.11
CA GLN A 128 -14.66 -17.00 38.59
C GLN A 128 -13.96 -17.89 39.63
N TYR A 129 -12.68 -18.22 39.43
CA TYR A 129 -11.97 -19.23 40.23
C TYR A 129 -10.93 -18.64 41.18
N SER A 130 -10.38 -17.46 40.90
CA SER A 130 -9.32 -16.84 41.70
C SER A 130 -9.85 -15.79 42.69
N GLY A 131 -11.17 -15.59 42.76
CA GLY A 131 -11.81 -14.68 43.71
C GLY A 131 -11.67 -13.19 43.38
N GLY A 132 -11.22 -12.82 42.17
CA GLY A 132 -11.06 -11.43 41.75
C GLY A 132 -10.09 -11.26 40.58
N LEU A 133 -9.80 -9.99 40.23
CA LEU A 133 -8.77 -9.64 39.24
C LEU A 133 -7.45 -9.35 39.95
N TRP A 134 -6.38 -9.97 39.46
CA TRP A 134 -5.03 -9.81 39.97
C TRP A 134 -4.25 -8.77 39.16
N ARG A 135 -3.09 -8.33 39.69
CA ARG A 135 -2.21 -7.35 39.00
C ARG A 135 -1.84 -7.80 37.58
N ASP A 136 -1.67 -9.10 37.39
CA ASP A 136 -1.36 -9.73 36.11
C ASP A 136 -2.52 -9.66 35.10
N ASP A 137 -3.77 -9.70 35.57
CA ASP A 137 -4.95 -9.50 34.71
C ASP A 137 -5.01 -8.07 34.17
N TYR A 138 -4.69 -7.07 35.00
CA TYR A 138 -4.60 -5.68 34.57
C TYR A 138 -3.49 -5.47 33.53
N MET A 139 -2.36 -6.16 33.65
CA MET A 139 -1.30 -6.12 32.63
C MET A 139 -1.76 -6.77 31.33
N SER A 140 -2.49 -7.88 31.40
CA SER A 140 -3.08 -8.53 30.22
C SER A 140 -4.11 -7.64 29.51
N MET A 141 -4.91 -6.88 30.28
CA MET A 141 -5.83 -5.87 29.73
C MET A 141 -5.09 -4.71 29.06
N LEU A 142 -4.01 -4.22 29.68
CA LEU A 142 -3.17 -3.17 29.10
C LEU A 142 -2.53 -3.63 27.79
N ALA A 143 -1.95 -4.83 27.76
CA ALA A 143 -1.38 -5.42 26.55
C ALA A 143 -2.44 -5.60 25.46
N ALA A 144 -3.64 -6.07 25.80
CA ALA A 144 -4.75 -6.16 24.84
C ALA A 144 -5.15 -4.79 24.27
N ALA A 145 -5.17 -3.73 25.10
CA ALA A 145 -5.47 -2.37 24.64
C ALA A 145 -4.38 -1.84 23.69
N LEU A 146 -3.10 -2.06 24.01
CA LEU A 146 -1.98 -1.69 23.13
C LEU A 146 -2.02 -2.47 21.81
N LEU A 147 -2.37 -3.75 21.84
CA LEU A 147 -2.55 -4.56 20.63
C LEU A 147 -3.67 -4.01 19.73
N ILE A 148 -4.81 -3.59 20.31
CA ILE A 148 -5.91 -2.97 19.55
C ILE A 148 -5.43 -1.65 18.91
N ALA A 149 -4.71 -0.81 19.67
CA ALA A 149 -4.16 0.43 19.15
C ALA A 149 -3.18 0.17 17.99
N LEU A 150 -2.31 -0.82 18.13
CA LEU A 150 -1.38 -1.25 17.09
C LEU A 150 -2.14 -1.74 15.84
N ALA A 151 -3.13 -2.61 16.01
CA ALA A 151 -3.95 -3.11 14.92
C ALA A 151 -4.68 -1.98 14.17
N ALA A 152 -5.21 -0.98 14.88
CA ALA A 152 -5.86 0.18 14.28
C ALA A 152 -4.88 0.99 13.39
N VAL A 153 -3.67 1.25 13.89
CA VAL A 153 -2.61 1.92 13.11
C VAL A 153 -2.28 1.14 11.85
N TYR A 154 -2.04 -0.18 11.96
CA TYR A 154 -1.70 -1.01 10.82
C TYR A 154 -2.83 -1.14 9.79
N LEU A 155 -4.09 -1.23 10.23
CA LEU A 155 -5.24 -1.22 9.35
C LEU A 155 -5.36 0.10 8.57
N HIS A 156 -5.11 1.23 9.26
CA HIS A 156 -5.13 2.54 8.62
C HIS A 156 -4.02 2.68 7.57
N ILE A 157 -2.76 2.37 7.89
CA ILE A 157 -1.67 2.48 6.90
C ILE A 157 -1.86 1.53 5.71
N THR A 158 -2.46 0.35 5.93
CA THR A 158 -2.79 -0.62 4.87
C THR A 158 -3.88 -0.07 3.93
N SER A 159 -4.80 0.77 4.43
CA SER A 159 -5.82 1.41 3.60
C SER A 159 -5.22 2.45 2.64
N ILE A 160 -4.20 3.20 3.08
CA ILE A 160 -3.62 4.32 2.32
C ILE A 160 -2.46 3.93 1.39
N GLY A 161 -1.86 2.75 1.55
CA GLY A 161 -0.69 2.40 0.74
C GLY A 161 0.10 1.18 1.17
N PHE A 162 0.12 0.87 2.46
CA PHE A 162 1.06 -0.09 3.04
C PHE A 162 0.82 -1.51 2.50
N GLY A 163 1.88 -2.13 1.97
CA GLY A 163 1.81 -3.41 1.26
C GLY A 163 1.77 -3.30 -0.27
N MET A 164 1.85 -2.09 -0.83
CA MET A 164 2.21 -1.88 -2.24
C MET A 164 3.70 -1.60 -2.38
N HIS A 165 4.19 -1.64 -3.62
CA HIS A 165 5.52 -1.14 -3.96
C HIS A 165 5.63 0.39 -3.77
N TYR A 166 6.85 0.86 -3.48
CA TYR A 166 7.15 2.27 -3.21
C TYR A 166 6.65 3.21 -4.32
N TRP A 167 6.91 2.85 -5.58
CA TRP A 167 6.52 3.60 -6.78
C TRP A 167 5.00 3.58 -7.07
N THR A 168 4.22 2.78 -6.34
CA THR A 168 2.76 2.72 -6.52
C THR A 168 2.00 3.65 -5.56
N ILE A 169 2.63 4.11 -4.48
CA ILE A 169 1.95 4.83 -3.40
C ILE A 169 2.01 6.34 -3.69
N PRO A 170 0.89 7.07 -3.54
CA PRO A 170 0.91 8.52 -3.62
C PRO A 170 1.87 9.14 -2.60
N VAL A 171 2.58 10.15 -3.06
CA VAL A 171 3.67 10.83 -2.34
C VAL A 171 3.28 11.30 -0.94
N GLY A 172 2.09 11.90 -0.81
CA GLY A 172 1.55 12.35 0.47
C GLY A 172 1.26 11.19 1.43
N ASN A 173 0.76 10.08 0.91
CA ASN A 173 0.47 8.89 1.72
C ASN A 173 1.78 8.23 2.20
N GLY A 174 2.85 8.25 1.40
CA GLY A 174 4.15 7.71 1.79
C GLY A 174 4.70 8.32 3.09
N VAL A 175 4.60 9.64 3.24
CA VAL A 175 5.03 10.33 4.47
C VAL A 175 4.17 9.94 5.67
N VAL A 176 2.84 9.89 5.49
CA VAL A 176 1.91 9.50 6.56
C VAL A 176 2.15 8.06 7.00
N ILE A 177 2.33 7.14 6.05
CA ILE A 177 2.64 5.73 6.34
C ILE A 177 3.91 5.64 7.19
N ARG A 178 4.98 6.34 6.83
CA ARG A 178 6.24 6.31 7.61
C ARG A 178 6.05 6.85 9.03
N LYS A 179 5.34 7.96 9.20
CA LYS A 179 5.05 8.54 10.52
C LYS A 179 4.23 7.59 11.39
N MET A 180 3.18 7.00 10.82
CA MET A 180 2.31 6.06 11.53
C MET A 180 3.03 4.75 11.86
N LEU A 181 3.90 4.25 10.97
CA LEU A 181 4.72 3.07 11.23
C LEU A 181 5.72 3.32 12.38
N TYR A 182 6.29 4.52 12.46
CA TYR A 182 7.14 4.91 13.58
C TYR A 182 6.37 4.87 14.92
N VAL A 183 5.17 5.45 14.96
CA VAL A 183 4.29 5.37 16.15
C VAL A 183 3.91 3.93 16.47
N GLY A 184 3.57 3.12 15.46
CA GLY A 184 3.28 1.70 15.63
C GLY A 184 4.46 0.93 16.23
N ASN A 185 5.69 1.19 15.80
CA ASN A 185 6.89 0.57 16.36
C ASN A 185 7.12 0.97 17.82
N LEU A 186 6.81 2.20 18.22
CA LEU A 186 6.87 2.60 19.63
C LEU A 186 5.86 1.81 20.48
N VAL A 187 4.62 1.69 20.00
CA VAL A 187 3.58 0.88 20.67
C VAL A 187 4.00 -0.59 20.76
N TYR A 188 4.56 -1.15 19.68
CA TYR A 188 5.06 -2.53 19.66
C TYR A 188 6.22 -2.76 20.63
N THR A 189 7.09 -1.77 20.85
CA THR A 189 8.22 -1.90 21.78
C THR A 189 7.77 -1.95 23.24
N VAL A 190 6.62 -1.34 23.56
CA VAL A 190 6.04 -1.32 24.91
C VAL A 190 5.14 -2.53 25.17
N LEU A 191 4.53 -3.07 24.10
CA LEU A 191 3.64 -4.23 24.14
C LEU A 191 4.37 -5.51 24.60
#